data_AF-A0A3M1F1Q0-F1
#
_entry.id   AF-A0A3M1F1Q0-F1
#
_cell.length_a   1.000
_cell.length_b   1.000
_cell.length_c   1.000
_cell.angle_alpha   90.00
_cell.angle_beta   90.00
_cell.angle_gamma   90.00
#
_symmetry.space_group_name_H-M   'P 1'
#
loop_
_entity.id
_entity.type
_entity.pdbx_description
1 polymer ?
#
loop_
_entity_poly.entity_id
_entity_poly.type
_entity_poly.pdbx_seq_one_letter_code
_entity_poly.pdbx_strand_id
1 'polypeptide(L)'
;PGLTLHPTGTVGFRGAGMREAVLDDVPAAPADILGGETGQGAAQIAFLQAMDHLAQAAIGVGMAQGAYRYAARYAGERVQFGQPLVQFEAVRHMLVDLAVEVETARLLLYRACWLADAGQPFALSAAMAHLRATALARQAGTHAVQILGGYGYMAEYDAARALRDSLTLLSGIETPEVVKNSVGEMLGL
;
A
#
# COMPACT_ATOMS: atom_id res chain seq x y z
N PRO A 1 -14.07 22.28 -20.96
CA PRO A 1 -13.26 23.50 -21.18
C PRO A 1 -12.51 23.85 -19.88
N GLY A 2 -11.29 24.39 -19.95
CA GLY A 2 -10.53 24.79 -18.75
C GLY A 2 -9.82 23.67 -17.97
N LEU A 3 -10.01 22.38 -18.32
CA LEU A 3 -9.29 21.26 -17.72
C LEU A 3 -8.16 20.78 -18.64
N THR A 4 -6.93 20.76 -18.12
CA THR A 4 -5.76 20.20 -18.80
C THR A 4 -5.15 19.07 -17.98
N LEU A 5 -4.77 17.96 -18.63
CA LEU A 5 -4.14 16.80 -17.99
C LEU A 5 -2.72 16.58 -18.52
N HIS A 6 -1.72 16.58 -17.63
CA HIS A 6 -0.32 16.31 -17.98
C HIS A 6 0.09 14.91 -17.50
N PRO A 7 0.73 14.08 -18.36
CA PRO A 7 1.27 12.79 -17.92
C PRO A 7 2.36 12.97 -16.86
N THR A 8 2.29 12.19 -15.78
CA THR A 8 3.30 12.21 -14.72
C THR A 8 3.98 10.86 -14.62
N GLY A 9 5.31 10.85 -14.72
CA GLY A 9 6.10 9.64 -14.55
C GLY A 9 6.25 9.28 -13.08
N THR A 10 5.96 8.05 -12.70
CA THR A 10 6.11 7.54 -11.33
C THR A 10 7.15 6.42 -11.27
N VAL A 11 7.83 6.29 -10.14
CA VAL A 11 8.78 5.19 -9.93
C VAL A 11 8.08 3.84 -9.84
N GLY A 12 6.92 3.78 -9.19
CA GLY A 12 6.04 2.63 -9.05
C GLY A 12 4.61 2.95 -9.49
N PHE A 13 3.73 1.96 -9.52
CA PHE A 13 2.33 2.09 -9.98
C PHE A 13 2.21 2.69 -11.39
N ARG A 14 3.13 2.35 -12.29
CA ARG A 14 3.17 2.87 -13.67
C ARG A 14 1.89 2.56 -14.46
N GLY A 15 1.22 1.44 -14.14
CA GLY A 15 -0.06 1.06 -14.74
C GLY A 15 -1.26 1.91 -14.29
N ALA A 16 -1.14 2.66 -13.19
CA ALA A 16 -2.22 3.53 -12.70
C ALA A 16 -2.36 4.81 -13.54
N GLY A 17 -1.34 5.18 -14.32
CA GLY A 17 -1.40 6.31 -15.25
C GLY A 17 -1.61 7.66 -14.56
N MET A 18 -0.88 7.92 -13.48
CA MET A 18 -0.99 9.17 -12.71
C MET A 18 -0.75 10.41 -13.57
N ARG A 19 -1.58 11.44 -13.36
CA ARG A 19 -1.53 12.69 -14.13
C ARG A 19 -1.68 13.88 -13.20
N GLU A 20 -1.04 14.98 -13.58
CA GLU A 20 -1.36 16.30 -13.05
C GLU A 20 -2.62 16.82 -13.75
N ALA A 21 -3.53 17.42 -12.98
CA ALA A 21 -4.73 18.06 -13.48
C ALA A 21 -4.69 19.56 -13.16
N VAL A 22 -4.78 20.39 -14.19
CA VAL A 22 -4.84 21.86 -14.09
C VAL A 22 -6.26 22.30 -14.41
N LEU A 23 -6.88 23.00 -13.47
CA LEU A 23 -8.21 23.60 -13.61
C LEU A 23 -8.03 25.12 -13.76
N ASP A 24 -8.42 25.64 -14.92
CA ASP A 24 -8.35 27.05 -15.28
C ASP A 24 -9.74 27.54 -15.74
N ASP A 25 -10.37 28.40 -14.92
CA ASP A 25 -11.74 28.89 -15.12
C ASP A 25 -12.75 27.80 -15.55
N VAL A 26 -12.67 26.63 -14.90
CA VAL A 26 -13.60 25.52 -15.16
C VAL A 26 -14.99 25.90 -14.63
N PRO A 27 -16.02 25.94 -15.49
CA PRO A 27 -17.37 26.27 -15.05
C PRO A 27 -17.92 25.17 -14.15
N ALA A 28 -18.51 25.56 -13.01
CA ALA A 28 -19.24 24.69 -12.10
C ALA A 28 -20.55 25.37 -11.68
N ALA A 29 -21.64 24.62 -11.67
CA ALA A 29 -22.97 25.08 -11.25
C ALA A 29 -23.29 24.59 -9.82
N PRO A 30 -24.25 25.22 -9.11
CA PRO A 30 -24.71 24.71 -7.82
C PRO A 30 -25.18 23.25 -7.85
N ALA A 31 -25.70 22.79 -8.99
CA ALA A 31 -26.11 21.41 -9.19
C ALA A 31 -24.94 20.41 -9.24
N ASP A 32 -23.70 20.88 -9.42
CA ASP A 32 -22.48 20.04 -9.46
C ASP A 32 -21.88 19.83 -8.06
N ILE A 33 -22.44 20.47 -7.03
CA ILE A 33 -22.01 20.31 -5.63
C ILE A 33 -22.44 18.93 -5.13
N LEU A 34 -21.47 18.10 -4.73
CA LEU A 34 -21.75 16.79 -4.15
C LEU A 34 -22.61 16.91 -2.89
N GLY A 35 -23.83 16.35 -2.95
CA GLY A 35 -24.82 16.44 -1.87
C GLY A 35 -25.63 17.74 -1.85
N GLY A 36 -25.39 18.67 -2.79
CA GLY A 36 -26.19 19.88 -3.00
C GLY A 36 -25.97 21.01 -1.97
N GLU A 37 -25.12 20.81 -0.98
CA GLU A 37 -24.88 21.78 0.10
C GLU A 37 -23.38 22.14 0.20
N THR A 38 -23.07 23.43 0.20
CA THR A 38 -21.71 23.93 0.40
C THR A 38 -21.25 23.74 1.84
N GLY A 39 -19.95 23.51 2.05
CA GLY A 39 -19.37 23.41 3.40
C GLY A 39 -19.30 21.97 3.96
N GLN A 40 -19.89 21.00 3.28
CA GLN A 40 -19.89 19.58 3.70
C GLN A 40 -18.62 18.81 3.29
N GLY A 41 -17.72 19.43 2.50
CA GLY A 41 -16.56 18.76 1.90
C GLY A 41 -15.60 18.13 2.92
N ALA A 42 -15.34 18.78 4.05
CA ALA A 42 -14.42 18.24 5.05
C ALA A 42 -14.93 16.92 5.66
N ALA A 43 -16.22 16.85 5.99
CA ALA A 43 -16.83 15.63 6.53
C ALA A 43 -16.88 14.50 5.48
N GLN A 44 -17.19 14.83 4.23
CA GLN A 44 -17.19 13.89 3.11
C GLN A 44 -15.78 13.30 2.87
N ILE A 45 -14.75 14.16 2.87
CA ILE A 45 -13.35 13.72 2.72
C ILE A 45 -12.90 12.87 3.91
N ALA A 46 -13.24 13.22 5.15
CA ALA A 46 -12.89 12.42 6.32
C ALA A 46 -13.45 10.99 6.25
N PHE A 47 -14.70 10.84 5.80
CA PHE A 47 -15.30 9.52 5.57
C PHE A 47 -14.59 8.75 4.44
N LEU A 48 -14.34 9.41 3.30
CA LEU A 48 -13.64 8.79 2.18
C LEU A 48 -12.22 8.37 2.54
N GLN A 49 -11.52 9.16 3.37
CA GLN A 49 -10.16 8.84 3.82
C GLN A 49 -10.12 7.56 4.66
N ALA A 50 -11.08 7.37 5.56
CA ALA A 50 -11.18 6.12 6.34
C ALA A 50 -11.42 4.90 5.42
N MET A 51 -12.21 5.05 4.36
CA MET A 51 -12.42 4.00 3.35
C MET A 51 -11.18 3.77 2.48
N ASP A 52 -10.47 4.83 2.09
CA ASP A 52 -9.21 4.72 1.36
C ASP A 52 -8.17 3.97 2.17
N HIS A 53 -8.03 4.23 3.48
CA HIS A 53 -7.12 3.48 4.35
C HIS A 53 -7.39 1.97 4.32
N LEU A 54 -8.66 1.52 4.28
CA LEU A 54 -8.99 0.10 4.10
C LEU A 54 -8.53 -0.42 2.74
N ALA A 55 -8.77 0.34 1.66
CA ALA A 55 -8.36 -0.05 0.30
C ALA A 55 -6.83 -0.14 0.17
N GLN A 56 -6.10 0.86 0.65
CA GLN A 56 -4.64 0.89 0.68
C GLN A 56 -4.06 -0.25 1.52
N ALA A 57 -4.69 -0.55 2.67
CA ALA A 57 -4.29 -1.69 3.49
C ALA A 57 -4.49 -3.03 2.77
N ALA A 58 -5.61 -3.20 2.05
CA ALA A 58 -5.85 -4.38 1.22
C ALA A 58 -4.81 -4.53 0.11
N ILE A 59 -4.49 -3.43 -0.59
CA ILE A 59 -3.43 -3.41 -1.61
C ILE A 59 -2.08 -3.79 -0.97
N GLY A 60 -1.73 -3.21 0.18
CA GLY A 60 -0.49 -3.49 0.90
C GLY A 60 -0.35 -4.95 1.31
N VAL A 61 -1.41 -5.56 1.87
CA VAL A 61 -1.44 -6.99 2.21
C VAL A 61 -1.24 -7.84 0.95
N GLY A 62 -1.94 -7.53 -0.14
CA GLY A 62 -1.82 -8.26 -1.40
C GLY A 62 -0.43 -8.17 -2.02
N MET A 63 0.16 -6.97 -2.03
CA MET A 63 1.51 -6.73 -2.53
C MET A 63 2.56 -7.46 -1.69
N ALA A 64 2.46 -7.37 -0.36
CA ALA A 64 3.36 -8.09 0.55
C ALA A 64 3.28 -9.60 0.33
N GLN A 65 2.05 -10.14 0.26
CA GLN A 65 1.80 -11.56 0.02
C GLN A 65 2.39 -12.03 -1.31
N GLY A 66 2.21 -11.25 -2.38
CA GLY A 66 2.74 -11.54 -3.72
C GLY A 66 4.26 -11.53 -3.76
N ALA A 67 4.89 -10.49 -3.23
CA ALA A 67 6.35 -10.36 -3.16
C ALA A 67 6.98 -11.50 -2.34
N TYR A 68 6.41 -11.81 -1.17
CA TYR A 68 6.84 -12.92 -0.33
C TYR A 68 6.74 -14.27 -1.06
N ARG A 69 5.59 -14.61 -1.66
CA ARG A 69 5.42 -15.90 -2.37
C ARG A 69 6.35 -16.01 -3.56
N TYR A 70 6.54 -14.93 -4.29
CA TYR A 70 7.46 -14.89 -5.43
C TYR A 70 8.90 -15.17 -4.99
N ALA A 71 9.36 -14.50 -3.93
CA ALA A 71 10.68 -14.71 -3.36
C ALA A 71 10.85 -16.12 -2.77
N ALA A 72 9.84 -16.65 -2.07
CA ALA A 72 9.84 -17.99 -1.50
C ALA A 72 10.00 -19.06 -2.58
N ARG A 73 9.24 -18.94 -3.68
CA ARG A 73 9.35 -19.84 -4.83
C ARG A 73 10.77 -19.82 -5.42
N TYR A 74 11.29 -18.62 -5.70
CA TYR A 74 12.65 -18.47 -6.23
C TYR A 74 13.69 -19.08 -5.28
N ALA A 75 13.55 -18.87 -3.96
CA ALA A 75 14.47 -19.43 -2.97
C ALA A 75 14.43 -20.97 -2.91
N GLY A 76 13.30 -21.59 -3.23
CA GLY A 76 13.18 -23.04 -3.34
C GLY A 76 13.79 -23.63 -4.61
N GLU A 77 13.80 -22.86 -5.70
CA GLU A 77 14.29 -23.30 -7.01
C GLU A 77 15.79 -23.01 -7.21
N ARG A 78 16.28 -21.88 -6.71
CA ARG A 78 17.65 -21.42 -6.91
C ARG A 78 18.62 -22.19 -6.01
N VAL A 79 19.64 -22.82 -6.62
CA VAL A 79 20.70 -23.54 -5.91
C VAL A 79 21.99 -22.72 -5.84
N GLN A 80 22.57 -22.61 -4.65
CA GLN A 80 23.92 -22.09 -4.42
C GLN A 80 24.61 -22.91 -3.33
N PHE A 81 25.93 -23.06 -3.44
CA PHE A 81 26.73 -23.87 -2.51
C PHE A 81 26.16 -25.28 -2.28
N GLY A 82 25.61 -25.89 -3.35
CA GLY A 82 25.10 -27.27 -3.33
C GLY A 82 23.69 -27.47 -2.78
N GLN A 83 22.96 -26.42 -2.37
CA GLN A 83 21.58 -26.55 -1.88
C GLN A 83 20.67 -25.37 -2.30
N PRO A 84 19.34 -25.56 -2.29
CA PRO A 84 18.40 -24.46 -2.50
C PRO A 84 18.60 -23.31 -1.52
N LEU A 85 18.38 -22.06 -1.95
CA LEU A 85 18.56 -20.88 -1.11
C LEU A 85 17.71 -20.93 0.17
N VAL A 86 16.51 -21.52 0.10
CA VAL A 86 15.61 -21.66 1.26
C VAL A 86 16.19 -22.49 2.41
N GLN A 87 17.24 -23.28 2.16
CA GLN A 87 17.92 -24.06 3.20
C GLN A 87 18.89 -23.22 4.04
N PHE A 88 19.31 -22.04 3.58
CA PHE A 88 20.09 -21.12 4.40
C PHE A 88 19.18 -20.40 5.40
N GLU A 89 19.54 -20.47 6.68
CA GLU A 89 18.75 -19.90 7.80
C GLU A 89 18.41 -18.44 7.58
N ALA A 90 19.37 -17.62 7.13
CA ALA A 90 19.15 -16.20 6.85
C ALA A 90 18.00 -15.96 5.85
N VAL A 91 17.91 -16.78 4.79
CA VAL A 91 16.83 -16.70 3.79
C VAL A 91 15.52 -17.21 4.39
N ARG A 92 15.56 -18.33 5.10
CA ARG A 92 14.39 -18.92 5.74
C ARG A 92 13.76 -17.99 6.77
N HIS A 93 14.57 -17.33 7.60
CA HIS A 93 14.08 -16.37 8.61
C HIS A 93 13.37 -15.19 7.94
N MET A 94 13.97 -14.58 6.90
CA MET A 94 13.31 -13.52 6.14
C MET A 94 11.94 -13.94 5.59
N LEU A 95 11.81 -15.18 5.11
CA LEU A 95 10.56 -15.71 4.58
C LEU A 95 9.54 -16.01 5.70
N VAL A 96 9.98 -16.56 6.83
CA VAL A 96 9.11 -16.84 7.98
C VAL A 96 8.58 -15.55 8.59
N ASP A 97 9.43 -14.54 8.79
CA ASP A 97 9.02 -13.24 9.32
C ASP A 97 7.97 -12.59 8.41
N LEU A 98 8.19 -12.61 7.09
CA LEU A 98 7.20 -12.09 6.14
C LEU A 98 5.89 -12.87 6.17
N ALA A 99 5.93 -14.20 6.29
CA ALA A 99 4.73 -15.02 6.37
C ALA A 99 3.89 -14.68 7.61
N VAL A 100 4.52 -14.52 8.77
CA VAL A 100 3.86 -14.12 10.01
C VAL A 100 3.26 -12.72 9.87
N GLU A 101 4.02 -11.78 9.33
CA GLU A 101 3.58 -10.38 9.24
C GLU A 101 2.45 -10.16 8.23
N VAL A 102 2.44 -10.92 7.13
CA VAL A 102 1.32 -10.88 6.18
C VAL A 102 0.03 -11.31 6.85
N GLU A 103 0.08 -12.32 7.71
CA GLU A 103 -1.09 -12.81 8.45
C GLU A 103 -1.54 -11.81 9.50
N THR A 104 -0.61 -11.21 10.23
CA THR A 104 -0.89 -10.13 11.20
C THR A 104 -1.56 -8.93 10.51
N ALA A 105 -1.00 -8.46 9.40
CA ALA A 105 -1.56 -7.33 8.66
C ALA A 105 -2.95 -7.66 8.07
N ARG A 106 -3.14 -8.89 7.58
CA ARG A 106 -4.44 -9.36 7.08
C ARG A 106 -5.50 -9.38 8.17
N LEU A 107 -5.18 -9.88 9.35
CA LEU A 107 -6.11 -9.92 10.47
C LEU A 107 -6.50 -8.51 10.94
N LEU A 108 -5.53 -7.58 10.97
CA LEU A 108 -5.79 -6.17 11.30
C LEU A 108 -6.71 -5.51 10.28
N LEU A 109 -6.47 -5.73 8.98
CA LEU A 109 -7.35 -5.29 7.89
C LEU A 109 -8.75 -5.87 8.03
N TYR A 110 -8.88 -7.19 8.20
CA TYR A 110 -10.18 -7.86 8.28
C TYR A 110 -10.98 -7.40 9.49
N ARG A 111 -10.34 -7.13 10.62
CA ARG A 111 -10.99 -6.49 11.77
C ARG A 111 -11.52 -5.11 11.41
N ALA A 112 -10.74 -4.29 10.72
CA ALA A 112 -11.15 -2.95 10.32
C ALA A 112 -12.32 -2.98 9.32
N CYS A 113 -12.29 -3.89 8.33
CA CYS A 113 -13.40 -4.12 7.41
C CYS A 113 -14.66 -4.60 8.14
N TRP A 114 -14.53 -5.56 9.07
CA TRP A 114 -15.66 -6.05 9.84
C TRP A 114 -16.32 -4.94 10.66
N LEU A 115 -15.54 -4.04 11.26
CA LEU A 115 -16.08 -2.87 11.97
C LEU A 115 -16.87 -1.96 11.01
N ALA A 116 -16.32 -1.69 9.83
CA ALA A 116 -16.99 -0.88 8.81
C ALA A 116 -18.32 -1.51 8.36
N ASP A 117 -18.32 -2.80 8.05
CA ASP A 117 -19.52 -3.55 7.63
C ASP A 117 -20.57 -3.62 8.76
N ALA A 118 -20.13 -3.66 10.02
CA ALA A 118 -21.01 -3.67 11.19
C ALA A 118 -21.51 -2.26 11.59
N GLY A 119 -21.18 -1.21 10.83
CA GLY A 119 -21.53 0.17 11.15
C GLY A 119 -20.88 0.69 12.44
N GLN A 120 -19.79 0.06 12.88
CA GLN A 120 -19.03 0.45 14.07
C GLN A 120 -17.96 1.48 13.71
N PRO A 121 -17.48 2.31 14.67
CA PRO A 121 -16.33 3.18 14.43
C PRO A 121 -15.10 2.38 13.98
N PHE A 122 -14.65 2.63 12.75
CA PHE A 122 -13.59 1.85 12.10
C PHE A 122 -12.36 2.67 11.67
N ALA A 123 -12.46 4.00 11.63
CA ALA A 123 -11.41 4.89 11.11
C ALA A 123 -10.04 4.64 11.76
N LEU A 124 -9.99 4.51 13.09
CA LEU A 124 -8.75 4.18 13.82
C LEU A 124 -8.16 2.83 13.38
N SER A 125 -9.00 1.80 13.27
CA SER A 125 -8.55 0.47 12.86
C SER A 125 -8.10 0.45 11.39
N ALA A 126 -8.76 1.22 10.52
CA ALA A 126 -8.37 1.36 9.12
C ALA A 126 -7.00 2.04 8.98
N ALA A 127 -6.78 3.15 9.68
CA ALA A 127 -5.51 3.87 9.67
C ALA A 127 -4.35 3.01 10.22
N MET A 128 -4.59 2.24 11.29
CA MET A 128 -3.61 1.27 11.82
C MET A 128 -3.33 0.14 10.82
N ALA A 129 -4.37 -0.39 10.17
CA ALA A 129 -4.21 -1.41 9.13
C ALA A 129 -3.40 -0.90 7.95
N HIS A 130 -3.69 0.32 7.49
CA HIS A 130 -2.94 1.02 6.44
C HIS A 130 -1.46 1.12 6.81
N LEU A 131 -1.14 1.68 7.98
CA LEU A 131 0.24 1.84 8.45
C LEU A 131 1.01 0.51 8.46
N ARG A 132 0.40 -0.56 8.99
CA ARG A 132 1.07 -1.86 9.06
C ARG A 132 1.26 -2.45 7.66
N ALA A 133 0.21 -2.46 6.84
CA ALA A 133 0.21 -3.14 5.56
C ALA A 133 1.13 -2.47 4.53
N THR A 134 1.15 -1.14 4.46
CA THR A 134 2.01 -0.42 3.50
C THR A 134 3.49 -0.53 3.88
N ALA A 135 3.82 -0.44 5.18
CA ALA A 135 5.18 -0.67 5.66
C ALA A 135 5.66 -2.11 5.39
N LEU A 136 4.77 -3.09 5.58
CA LEU A 136 5.05 -4.49 5.27
C LEU A 136 5.25 -4.73 3.77
N ALA A 137 4.44 -4.10 2.91
CA ALA A 137 4.62 -4.19 1.45
C ALA A 137 6.03 -3.75 1.04
N ARG A 138 6.54 -2.65 1.62
CA ARG A 138 7.92 -2.19 1.41
C ARG A 138 8.94 -3.22 1.89
N GLN A 139 8.77 -3.74 3.10
CA GLN A 139 9.68 -4.75 3.66
C GLN A 139 9.73 -6.00 2.78
N ALA A 140 8.57 -6.50 2.33
CA ALA A 140 8.47 -7.65 1.45
C ALA A 140 9.13 -7.40 0.09
N GLY A 141 8.94 -6.22 -0.51
CA GLY A 141 9.62 -5.80 -1.73
C GLY A 141 11.14 -5.79 -1.58
N THR A 142 11.66 -5.20 -0.49
CA THR A 142 13.10 -5.17 -0.19
C THR A 142 13.67 -6.58 -0.01
N HIS A 143 13.00 -7.42 0.79
CA HIS A 143 13.43 -8.81 1.01
C HIS A 143 13.38 -9.63 -0.29
N ALA A 144 12.38 -9.41 -1.15
CA ALA A 144 12.31 -10.08 -2.44
C ALA A 144 13.54 -9.73 -3.31
N VAL A 145 13.91 -8.45 -3.40
CA VAL A 145 15.13 -8.03 -4.11
C VAL A 145 16.37 -8.70 -3.51
N GLN A 146 16.49 -8.71 -2.18
CA GLN A 146 17.62 -9.34 -1.48
C GLN A 146 17.72 -10.85 -1.75
N ILE A 147 16.61 -11.59 -1.66
CA ILE A 147 16.57 -13.05 -1.84
C ILE A 147 16.91 -13.43 -3.29
N LEU A 148 16.46 -12.63 -4.26
CA LEU A 148 16.81 -12.84 -5.66
C LEU A 148 18.26 -12.44 -5.99
N GLY A 149 18.92 -11.66 -5.12
CA GLY A 149 20.28 -11.17 -5.34
C GLY A 149 20.35 -10.26 -6.56
N GLY A 150 21.37 -10.46 -7.41
CA GLY A 150 21.53 -9.66 -8.64
C GLY A 150 20.30 -9.69 -9.57
N TYR A 151 19.59 -10.82 -9.63
CA TYR A 151 18.34 -10.93 -10.40
C TYR A 151 17.20 -10.09 -9.82
N GLY A 152 17.24 -9.79 -8.52
CA GLY A 152 16.27 -8.92 -7.87
C GLY A 152 16.31 -7.48 -8.39
N TYR A 153 17.43 -7.06 -9.01
CA TYR A 153 17.61 -5.73 -9.61
C TYR A 153 17.29 -5.70 -11.10
N MET A 154 17.15 -6.85 -11.76
CA MET A 154 16.91 -6.91 -13.21
C MET A 154 15.43 -6.68 -13.50
N ALA A 155 15.14 -5.92 -14.56
CA ALA A 155 13.77 -5.57 -14.95
C ALA A 155 12.92 -6.78 -15.39
N GLU A 156 13.57 -7.88 -15.76
CA GLU A 156 12.91 -9.13 -16.15
C GLU A 156 12.27 -9.89 -14.96
N TYR A 157 12.69 -9.60 -13.72
CA TYR A 157 12.10 -10.19 -12.52
C TYR A 157 11.21 -9.18 -11.79
N ASP A 158 10.09 -9.68 -11.29
CA ASP A 158 9.07 -8.83 -10.66
C ASP A 158 9.47 -8.26 -9.29
N ALA A 159 10.60 -8.68 -8.71
CA ALA A 159 11.06 -8.20 -7.41
C ALA A 159 11.33 -6.68 -7.40
N ALA A 160 12.04 -6.15 -8.41
CA ALA A 160 12.28 -4.72 -8.53
C ALA A 160 10.98 -3.92 -8.73
N ARG A 161 10.00 -4.50 -9.43
CA ARG A 161 8.67 -3.89 -9.60
C ARG A 161 7.93 -3.84 -8.26
N ALA A 162 7.88 -4.95 -7.52
CA ALA A 162 7.25 -5.03 -6.22
C ALA A 162 7.81 -3.98 -5.24
N LEU A 163 9.14 -3.81 -5.21
CA LEU A 163 9.77 -2.76 -4.39
C LEU A 163 9.33 -1.36 -4.84
N ARG A 164 9.47 -1.02 -6.13
CA ARG A 164 9.11 0.32 -6.62
C ARG A 164 7.65 0.67 -6.36
N ASP A 165 6.74 -0.27 -6.62
CA ASP A 165 5.31 -0.10 -6.39
C ASP A 165 5.02 0.11 -4.90
N SER A 166 5.70 -0.62 -4.00
CA SER A 166 5.50 -0.49 -2.55
C SER A 166 5.96 0.86 -1.99
N LEU A 167 6.95 1.51 -2.62
CA LEU A 167 7.40 2.85 -2.24
C LEU A 167 6.32 3.89 -2.57
N THR A 168 5.67 3.76 -3.73
CA THR A 168 4.55 4.63 -4.11
C THR A 168 3.36 4.40 -3.18
N LEU A 169 3.04 3.15 -2.82
CA LEU A 169 1.98 2.84 -1.87
C LEU A 169 2.23 3.45 -0.48
N LEU A 170 3.48 3.41 0.01
CA LEU A 170 3.82 3.85 1.36
C LEU A 170 3.78 5.37 1.54
N SER A 171 4.10 6.15 0.51
CA SER A 171 4.33 7.60 0.67
C SER A 171 3.77 8.47 -0.45
N GLY A 172 3.22 7.87 -1.51
CA GLY A 172 2.78 8.61 -2.70
C GLY A 172 1.41 9.25 -2.57
N ILE A 173 0.59 8.84 -1.59
CA ILE A 173 -0.76 9.37 -1.37
C ILE A 173 -0.78 10.13 -0.04
N GLU A 174 -0.46 9.43 1.05
CA GLU A 174 -0.34 9.99 2.38
C GLU A 174 0.94 9.44 3.01
N THR A 175 1.69 10.27 3.74
CA THR A 175 2.91 9.79 4.38
C THR A 175 2.57 9.03 5.67
N PRO A 176 3.40 8.06 6.08
CA PRO A 176 3.19 7.36 7.34
C PRO A 176 3.15 8.29 8.54
N GLU A 177 3.87 9.41 8.48
CA GLU A 177 3.91 10.43 9.53
C GLU A 177 2.55 11.14 9.67
N VAL A 178 1.88 11.47 8.56
CA VAL A 178 0.55 12.08 8.60
C VAL A 178 -0.46 11.09 9.17
N VAL A 179 -0.44 9.82 8.70
CA VAL A 179 -1.35 8.79 9.24
C VAL A 179 -1.10 8.56 10.74
N LYS A 180 0.17 8.56 11.19
CA LYS A 180 0.51 8.46 12.62
C LYS A 180 -0.03 9.63 13.43
N ASN A 181 0.01 10.86 12.90
CA ASN A 181 -0.57 12.03 13.57
C ASN A 181 -2.07 11.84 13.77
N SER A 182 -2.80 11.46 12.72
CA SER A 182 -4.24 11.18 12.82
C SER A 182 -4.56 10.02 13.77
N VAL A 183 -3.73 8.97 13.78
CA VAL A 183 -3.86 7.88 14.76
C VAL A 183 -3.60 8.36 16.18
N GLY A 184 -2.61 9.22 16.40
CA GLY A 184 -2.31 9.84 17.70
C GLY A 184 -3.50 10.65 18.22
N GLU A 185 -4.07 11.52 17.39
CA GLU A 185 -5.28 12.29 17.72
C GLU A 185 -6.46 11.39 18.07
N MET A 186 -6.72 10.33 17.29
CA MET A 186 -7.79 9.37 17.55
C MET A 186 -7.57 8.53 18.83
N LEU A 187 -6.33 8.38 19.27
CA LEU A 187 -5.96 7.73 20.54
C LEU A 187 -5.94 8.70 21.73
N GLY A 188 -6.03 10.02 21.49
CA GLY A 188 -5.91 11.06 22.51
C GLY A 188 -4.49 11.27 23.04
N LEU A 189 -3.47 11.05 22.19
CA LEU A 189 -2.04 11.23 22.49
C LEU A 189 -1.50 12.58 22.02
#